data_AF-A0A6H1ZZW7-F1
#
_entry.id   AF-A0A6H1ZZW7-F1
#
_cell.length_a   1.000
_cell.length_b   1.000
_cell.length_c   1.000
_cell.angle_alpha   90.00
_cell.angle_beta   90.00
_cell.angle_gamma   90.00
#
_symmetry.space_group_name_H-M   'P 1'
#
loop_
_entity.id
_entity.type
_entity.pdbx_description
1 polymer ?
#
loop_
_entity_poly.entity_id
_entity_poly.type
_entity_poly.pdbx_seq_one_letter_code
_entity_poly.pdbx_strand_id
1 'polypeptide(L)' 'MEVKIEDIREITSLTPDGEFFKELRVKYRTKKGYVGEVVVPKIGATEKVIEEAVLSDAEQIEKLIGSTLKGK' A
#
# COMPACT_ATOMS: atom_id res chain seq x y z
N MET A 1 4.56 -4.56 13.08
CA MET A 1 5.06 -3.30 12.48
C MET A 1 3.99 -2.23 12.68
N GLU A 2 4.36 -0.98 12.99
CA GLU A 2 3.40 0.11 13.19
C GLU A 2 3.39 1.02 11.96
N VAL A 3 2.21 1.18 11.36
CA VAL A 3 1.95 1.98 10.15
C VAL A 3 0.76 2.89 10.42
N LYS A 4 0.78 4.10 9.85
CA LYS A 4 -0.31 5.07 9.92
C LYS A 4 -0.84 5.32 8.52
N ILE A 5 -2.12 5.02 8.30
CA ILE A 5 -2.80 5.44 7.06
C ILE A 5 -3.00 6.95 7.13
N GLU A 6 -2.51 7.66 6.11
CA GLU A 6 -2.59 9.12 6.04
C GLU A 6 -3.77 9.57 5.17
N ASP A 7 -4.08 8.84 4.09
CA ASP A 7 -5.09 9.24 3.11
C ASP A 7 -5.59 7.99 2.36
N ILE A 8 -6.89 7.94 2.06
CA ILE A 8 -7.52 6.92 1.23
C ILE A 8 -8.32 7.63 0.14
N ARG A 9 -8.03 7.34 -1.11
CA ARG A 9 -8.74 7.91 -2.26
C ARG A 9 -9.22 6.83 -3.21
N GLU A 10 -10.45 6.99 -3.67
CA GLU A 10 -10.96 6.21 -4.79
C GLU A 10 -10.38 6.74 -6.10
N ILE A 11 -9.84 5.83 -6.90
CA ILE A 11 -9.42 6.09 -8.28
C ILE A 11 -10.20 5.17 -9.21
N THR A 12 -10.40 5.62 -10.44
CA THR A 12 -10.97 4.79 -11.50
C THR A 12 -9.85 4.39 -12.44
N SER A 13 -9.72 3.09 -12.66
CA SER A 13 -8.70 2.51 -13.53
C SER A 13 -9.37 1.82 -14.71
N LEU A 14 -8.67 1.81 -15.83
CA LEU A 14 -9.08 1.15 -17.06
C LEU A 14 -8.25 -0.12 -17.21
N THR A 15 -8.88 -1.28 -17.28
CA THR A 15 -8.20 -2.53 -17.62
C THR A 15 -7.74 -2.51 -19.09
N PRO A 16 -6.75 -3.34 -19.47
CA PRO A 16 -6.34 -3.47 -20.87
C PRO A 16 -7.47 -3.86 -21.83
N ASP A 17 -8.47 -4.59 -21.33
CA ASP A 17 -9.71 -5.00 -22.02
C ASP A 17 -10.78 -3.89 -22.11
N GLY A 18 -10.53 -2.71 -21.53
CA GLY A 18 -11.41 -1.54 -21.64
C GLY A 18 -12.51 -1.46 -20.58
N GLU A 19 -12.48 -2.32 -19.56
CA GLU A 19 -13.39 -2.26 -18.43
C GLU A 19 -12.93 -1.23 -17.40
N PHE A 20 -13.86 -0.41 -16.92
CA PHE A 20 -13.61 0.52 -15.83
C PHE A 20 -13.86 -0.16 -14.49
N PHE A 21 -12.89 -0.08 -13.59
CA PHE A 21 -13.04 -0.56 -12.23
C PHE A 21 -12.54 0.47 -11.23
N LYS A 22 -13.09 0.36 -10.01
CA LYS A 22 -12.75 1.25 -8.91
C LYS A 22 -11.67 0.62 -8.05
N GLU A 23 -10.67 1.41 -7.70
CA GLU A 23 -9.61 1.02 -6.79
C GLU A 23 -9.47 2.07 -5.68
N LEU A 24 -8.90 1.65 -4.57
CA LEU A 24 -8.54 2.51 -3.46
C LEU A 24 -7.02 2.66 -3.45
N ARG A 25 -6.56 3.89 -3.65
CA ARG A 25 -5.18 4.27 -3.39
C ARG A 25 -5.08 4.67 -1.92
N VAL A 26 -4.25 3.94 -1.18
CA VAL A 26 -4.08 4.09 0.26
C VAL A 26 -2.66 4.55 0.51
N LYS A 27 -2.53 5.79 0.96
CA LYS A 27 -1.26 6.38 1.35
C LYS A 27 -1.03 6.12 2.83
N TYR A 28 0.16 5.63 3.15
CA TYR A 28 0.52 5.32 4.51
C TYR A 28 1.93 5.80 4.84
N ARG A 29 2.22 5.91 6.13
CA ARG A 29 3.53 6.27 6.67
C ARG A 29 3.95 5.27 7.72
N THR A 30 5.17 4.77 7.59
CA THR A 30 5.81 3.93 8.60
C THR A 30 6.38 4.78 9.74
N LYS A 31 6.58 4.17 10.92
CA LYS A 31 7.23 4.84 12.06
C LYS A 31 8.62 5.41 11.76
N LYS A 32 9.35 4.82 10.80
CA LYS A 32 10.67 5.27 10.35
C LYS A 32 10.61 6.48 9.40
N GLY A 33 9.41 6.99 9.10
CA GLY A 33 9.20 8.16 8.25
C GLY A 33 9.01 7.85 6.76
N TYR A 34 9.08 6.59 6.34
CA TYR A 34 8.83 6.21 4.95
C TYR A 34 7.35 6.36 4.61
N VAL A 35 7.08 6.99 3.48
CA VAL A 35 5.74 7.15 2.93
C VAL A 35 5.61 6.18 1.75
N GLY A 36 4.57 5.34 1.80
CA GLY A 36 4.25 4.38 0.75
C GLY A 36 2.81 4.55 0.27
N GLU A 37 2.51 3.97 -0.88
CA GLU A 37 1.17 3.96 -1.46
C GLU A 37 0.86 2.55 -1.97
N VAL A 38 -0.24 1.98 -1.50
CA VAL A 38 -0.77 0.71 -2.02
C VAL A 38 -2.05 0.96 -2.79
N VAL A 39 -2.29 0.14 -3.82
CA VAL A 39 -3.54 0.15 -4.57
C VAL A 39 -4.29 -1.15 -4.27
N VAL A 40 -5.53 -1.02 -3.82
CA VAL A 40 -6.39 -2.14 -3.46
C VAL A 40 -7.64 -2.08 -4.33
N PRO A 41 -8.06 -3.17 -4.99
CA PRO A 41 -9.34 -3.19 -5.71
C PRO A 41 -10.48 -2.85 -4.77
N LYS A 42 -11.38 -1.93 -5.17
CA LYS A 42 -12.51 -1.53 -4.31
C LYS A 42 -13.45 -2.71 -4.04
N ILE A 43 -13.58 -3.61 -5.00
CA ILE A 43 -14.39 -4.81 -4.84
C ILE A 43 -13.76 -5.72 -3.78
N GLY A 44 -14.44 -5.86 -2.64
CA GLY A 44 -13.92 -6.62 -1.50
C GLY A 44 -12.91 -5.88 -0.61
N ALA A 45 -12.67 -4.58 -0.83
CA ALA A 45 -11.84 -3.77 0.06
C ALA A 45 -12.55 -3.53 1.40
N THR A 46 -12.27 -4.39 2.36
CA THR A 46 -12.60 -4.16 3.78
C THR A 46 -11.44 -3.45 4.47
N GLU A 47 -11.70 -2.84 5.63
CA GLU A 47 -10.66 -2.22 6.46
C GLU A 47 -9.50 -3.19 6.71
N LYS A 48 -9.82 -4.43 7.08
CA LYS A 48 -8.83 -5.49 7.30
C LYS A 48 -7.97 -5.77 6.06
N VAL A 49 -8.58 -5.86 4.86
CA VAL A 49 -7.84 -6.10 3.60
C VAL A 49 -6.91 -4.93 3.29
N ILE A 50 -7.35 -3.70 3.53
CA ILE A 50 -6.53 -2.50 3.35
C ILE A 50 -5.35 -2.50 4.31
N GLU A 51 -5.60 -2.78 5.60
CA GLU A 51 -4.55 -2.87 6.61
C GLU A 51 -3.53 -3.96 6.29
N GLU A 52 -3.97 -5.15 5.89
CA GLU A 52 -3.09 -6.27 5.50
C GLU A 52 -2.22 -5.89 4.29
N ALA A 53 -2.80 -5.23 3.28
CA ALA A 53 -2.06 -4.76 2.11
C ALA A 53 -0.98 -3.74 2.49
N VAL A 54 -1.33 -2.75 3.33
CA VAL A 54 -0.38 -1.74 3.81
C VAL A 54 0.73 -2.37 4.65
N LEU A 55 0.40 -3.28 5.57
CA LEU A 55 1.37 -3.96 6.42
C LEU A 55 2.35 -4.80 5.61
N SER A 56 1.84 -5.54 4.62
CA SER A 56 2.65 -6.38 3.73
C SER A 56 3.63 -5.55 2.89
N ASP A 57 3.17 -4.43 2.31
CA ASP A 57 4.03 -3.52 1.54
C ASP A 57 5.10 -2.87 2.43
N ALA A 58 4.69 -2.38 3.60
CA ALA A 58 5.61 -1.77 4.57
C ALA A 58 6.70 -2.74 5.02
N GLU A 59 6.36 -4.00 5.28
CA GLU A 59 7.33 -5.04 5.68
C GLU A 59 8.34 -5.33 4.56
N GLN A 60 7.89 -5.36 3.30
CA GLN A 60 8.77 -5.55 2.14
C GLN A 60 9.75 -4.39 1.99
N ILE A 61 9.27 -3.15 2.10
CA ILE A 61 10.12 -1.95 2.06
C ILE A 61 11.16 -1.99 3.19
N GLU A 62 10.75 -2.36 4.40
CA GLU A 62 11.67 -2.48 5.53
C GLU A 62 12.75 -3.55 5.30
N LYS A 63 12.40 -4.70 4.70
CA LYS A 63 13.36 -5.74 4.32
C LYS A 63 14.36 -5.24 3.28
N LEU A 64 13.89 -4.51 2.26
CA LEU A 64 14.76 -3.93 1.21
C LEU A 64 15.77 -2.93 1.80
N ILE A 65 15.29 -2.04 2.66
CA ILE A 65 16.13 -1.02 3.31
C ILE A 65 17.11 -1.68 4.30
N GLY A 66 16.63 -2.62 5.12
CA GLY A 66 17.45 -3.34 6.09
C GLY A 66 18.55 -4.19 5.44
N SER A 67 18.26 -4.77 4.27
CA SER A 67 19.25 -5.55 3.50
C SER A 67 20.33 -4.66 2.89
N THR A 68 19.98 -3.43 2.48
CA THR A 68 20.92 -2.45 1.91
C THR A 68 21.95 -1.97 2.95
N LEU A 69 21.57 -1.87 4.22
CA LEU A 69 22.45 -1.39 5.29
C LEU A 69 23.44 -2.45 5.82
N LYS A 70 23.21 -3.73 5.53
CA LYS A 70 24.06 -4.83 6.04
C LYS A 70 25.21 -5.21 5.11
N GLY A 71 25.30 -4.58 3.93
CA GLY A 71 26.27 -4.91 2.88
C GLY A 71 27.49 -3.99 2.78
N LYS A 72 27.86 -3.25 3.83
CA LYS A 72 28.98 -2.29 3.80
C LYS A 72 29.97 -2.52 4.92
#